data_AF-A0A2P5XHT2-F1
#
_entry.id   AF-A0A2P5XHT2-F1
#
_cell.length_a   1.000
_cell.length_b   1.000
_cell.length_c   1.000
_cell.angle_alpha   90.00
_cell.angle_beta   90.00
_cell.angle_gamma   90.00
#
_symmetry.space_group_name_H-M   'P 1'
#
loop_
_entity.id
_entity.type
_entity.pdbx_description
1 polymer ?
#
loop_
_entity_poly.entity_id
_entity_poly.type
_entity_poly.pdbx_seq_one_letter_code
_entity_poly.pdbx_strand_id
1 'polypeptide(L)'
;MMLCKNQTGQGLILNFGDDDEDDPSTCFKLNTNLRFFRKKKGNKVIEANHSKLEVFWDLSTAKYDAGPEPVNGFYVLVMVDLEISLVLGDIDEEPVTQKFRKTTPVAKVSLISRQEHCSGNTLYSTKAQFSDTGIVHDVLIRFGRENEGLKHPVLSVYIDKKTVIRVKRLQWNFRGNQTIFVDGLSVDLMWDPTLVGGEVVAERSR
;
A
#
# COMPACT_ATOMS: atom_id res chain seq x y z
N MET A 1 3.57 -6.31 3.16
CA MET A 1 3.72 -6.11 1.70
C MET A 1 3.89 -4.63 1.43
N MET A 2 4.89 -4.24 0.65
CA MET A 2 5.15 -2.84 0.33
C MET A 2 5.07 -2.62 -1.19
N LEU A 3 4.26 -1.64 -1.61
CA LEU A 3 4.12 -1.19 -2.99
C LEU A 3 4.77 0.19 -3.13
N CYS A 4 5.76 0.30 -4.02
CA CYS A 4 6.52 1.54 -4.20
C CYS A 4 6.39 2.06 -5.63
N LYS A 5 6.14 3.37 -5.78
CA LYS A 5 6.19 4.10 -7.06
C LYS A 5 7.31 5.14 -6.99
N ASN A 6 8.35 4.95 -7.79
CA ASN A 6 9.40 5.95 -7.98
C ASN A 6 9.35 6.50 -9.42
N GLN A 7 10.06 7.59 -9.69
CA GLN A 7 10.17 8.19 -11.03
C GLN A 7 10.71 7.19 -12.10
N THR A 8 11.28 6.07 -11.67
CA THR A 8 11.89 5.03 -12.50
C THR A 8 11.05 3.75 -12.66
N GLY A 9 9.89 3.62 -11.99
CA GLY A 9 9.00 2.47 -12.16
C GLY A 9 8.17 2.07 -10.94
N GLN A 10 7.36 1.02 -11.10
CA GLN A 10 6.56 0.39 -10.05
C GLN A 10 7.24 -0.91 -9.58
N GLY A 11 7.27 -1.14 -8.27
CA GLY A 11 7.83 -2.35 -7.67
C GLY A 11 6.92 -2.90 -6.58
N LEU A 12 6.87 -4.23 -6.49
CA LEU A 12 6.21 -4.98 -5.44
C LEU A 12 7.26 -5.73 -4.63
N ILE A 13 7.24 -5.55 -3.32
CA ILE A 13 8.13 -6.23 -2.39
C ILE A 13 7.27 -6.98 -1.37
N LEU A 14 7.48 -8.29 -1.27
CA LEU A 14 6.92 -9.15 -0.21
C LEU A 14 8.08 -9.57 0.69
N ASN A 15 7.97 -9.29 1.98
CA ASN A 15 8.90 -9.77 3.00
C ASN A 15 8.18 -10.85 3.81
N PHE A 16 8.87 -11.95 4.11
CA PHE A 16 8.32 -13.11 4.80
C PHE A 16 9.10 -13.40 6.09
N GLY A 17 8.74 -12.80 7.21
CA GLY A 17 9.38 -13.05 8.51
C GLY A 17 9.18 -11.92 9.51
N ASP A 18 9.59 -12.15 10.75
CA ASP A 18 9.73 -11.12 11.79
C ASP A 18 11.15 -10.52 11.66
N ASP A 19 11.24 -9.21 11.38
CA ASP A 19 12.31 -8.22 11.58
C ASP A 19 13.82 -8.59 11.68
N ASP A 20 14.25 -9.82 11.36
CA ASP A 20 15.65 -10.19 11.21
C ASP A 20 16.13 -9.66 9.83
N GLU A 21 16.50 -8.38 9.83
CA GLU A 21 16.94 -7.55 8.69
C GLU A 21 18.12 -8.11 7.87
N ASP A 22 18.69 -9.27 8.22
CA ASP A 22 19.93 -9.80 7.64
C ASP A 22 19.79 -11.11 6.86
N ASP A 23 18.60 -11.73 6.73
CA ASP A 23 18.44 -12.89 5.84
C ASP A 23 17.76 -12.54 4.49
N PRO A 24 18.54 -12.35 3.40
CA PRO A 24 18.00 -12.04 2.07
C PRO A 24 17.17 -13.18 1.46
N SER A 25 17.11 -14.36 2.09
CA SER A 25 16.33 -15.51 1.63
C SER A 25 14.81 -15.30 1.75
N THR A 26 14.37 -14.39 2.61
CA THR A 26 12.96 -14.16 2.96
C THR A 26 12.26 -13.04 2.15
N CYS A 27 12.98 -12.40 1.22
CA CYS A 27 12.48 -11.26 0.45
C CYS A 27 12.15 -11.64 -1.00
N PHE A 28 10.91 -11.41 -1.42
CA PHE A 28 10.48 -11.43 -2.82
C PHE A 28 10.35 -10.01 -3.37
N LYS A 29 11.22 -9.66 -4.30
CA LYS A 29 11.19 -8.37 -5.00
C LYS A 29 10.82 -8.56 -6.46
N LEU A 30 9.65 -8.04 -6.84
CA LEU A 30 9.17 -7.94 -8.21
C LEU A 30 9.32 -6.50 -8.68
N ASN A 31 10.29 -6.25 -9.56
CA ASN A 31 10.44 -4.94 -10.22
C ASN A 31 9.80 -5.00 -11.61
N THR A 32 8.82 -4.14 -11.87
CA THR A 32 8.14 -4.09 -13.18
C THR A 32 8.89 -3.24 -14.21
N ASN A 33 10.00 -2.60 -13.83
CA ASN A 33 10.76 -1.69 -14.67
C ASN A 33 12.28 -1.91 -14.62
N LEU A 34 12.73 -2.99 -15.26
CA LEU A 34 14.05 -3.02 -15.88
C LEU A 34 13.86 -3.38 -17.35
N ARG A 35 14.37 -2.51 -18.24
CA ARG A 35 14.20 -2.49 -19.70
C ARG A 35 14.52 -3.80 -20.46
N PHE A 36 14.89 -4.88 -19.77
CA PHE A 36 15.27 -6.15 -20.37
C PHE A 36 14.51 -7.39 -19.88
N PHE A 37 13.66 -7.32 -18.83
CA PHE A 37 12.81 -8.46 -18.42
C PHE A 37 11.44 -8.03 -17.88
N ARG A 38 10.47 -7.85 -18.79
CA ARG A 38 9.04 -7.61 -18.47
C ARG A 38 8.32 -8.90 -18.03
N LYS A 39 8.69 -9.54 -16.92
CA LYS A 39 7.85 -10.63 -16.37
C LYS A 39 6.68 -10.06 -15.58
N LYS A 40 5.73 -9.47 -16.31
CA LYS A 40 4.47 -8.95 -15.74
C LYS A 40 3.58 -10.06 -15.21
N LYS A 41 3.75 -11.30 -15.69
CA LYS A 41 3.09 -12.50 -15.18
C LYS A 41 4.15 -13.54 -14.82
N GLY A 42 3.91 -14.33 -13.79
CA GLY A 42 4.76 -15.46 -13.45
C GLY A 42 4.43 -16.08 -12.11
N ASN A 43 5.28 -17.03 -11.73
CA ASN A 43 5.33 -17.57 -10.39
C ASN A 43 6.78 -17.67 -9.91
N LYS A 44 6.96 -17.75 -8.60
CA LYS A 44 8.25 -17.99 -7.95
C LYS A 44 8.02 -18.85 -6.72
N VAL A 45 8.81 -19.89 -6.60
CA VAL A 45 8.90 -20.71 -5.39
C VAL A 45 10.07 -20.20 -4.56
N ILE A 46 9.85 -20.05 -3.25
CA ILE A 46 10.82 -19.63 -2.26
C ILE A 46 10.73 -20.65 -1.12
N GLU A 47 11.88 -21.10 -0.63
CA GLU A 47 11.92 -21.96 0.54
C GLU A 47 12.45 -21.10 1.69
N ALA A 48 11.62 -20.87 2.70
CA ALA A 48 11.98 -20.06 3.86
C ALA A 48 11.48 -20.75 5.12
N ASN A 49 12.31 -20.79 6.17
CA ASN A 49 11.96 -21.34 7.49
C ASN A 49 11.26 -22.71 7.43
N HIS A 50 11.83 -23.66 6.67
CA HIS A 50 11.28 -25.02 6.45
C HIS A 50 9.89 -25.09 5.80
N SER A 51 9.38 -23.96 5.30
CA SER A 51 8.09 -23.85 4.62
C SER A 51 8.29 -23.50 3.15
N LYS A 52 7.45 -24.06 2.29
CA LYS A 52 7.48 -23.79 0.85
C LYS A 52 6.52 -22.65 0.51
N LEU A 53 7.08 -21.49 0.19
CA LEU A 53 6.34 -20.33 -0.30
C LEU A 53 6.22 -20.36 -1.82
N GLU A 54 5.02 -20.17 -2.34
CA GLU A 54 4.78 -19.99 -3.77
C GLU A 54 4.03 -18.69 -4.02
N VAL A 55 4.67 -17.79 -4.76
CA VAL A 55 4.09 -16.49 -5.16
C VAL A 55 3.71 -16.56 -6.63
N PHE A 56 2.46 -16.27 -6.96
CA PHE A 56 1.96 -16.11 -8.32
C PHE A 56 1.51 -14.67 -8.52
N TRP A 57 1.81 -14.10 -9.68
CA TRP A 57 1.41 -12.75 -10.00
C TRP A 57 1.03 -12.62 -11.47
N ASP A 58 0.07 -11.76 -11.74
CA ASP A 58 -0.19 -11.20 -13.05
C ASP A 58 -0.51 -9.72 -12.93
N LEU A 59 0.33 -8.90 -13.55
CA LEU A 59 0.24 -7.44 -13.67
C LEU A 59 0.19 -7.05 -15.16
N SER A 60 -0.06 -8.02 -16.06
CA SER A 60 0.01 -7.80 -17.51
C SER A 60 -1.08 -6.85 -18.02
N THR A 61 -2.27 -6.95 -17.44
CA THR A 61 -3.46 -6.13 -17.75
C THR A 61 -3.75 -5.07 -16.68
N ALA A 62 -2.80 -4.86 -15.75
CA ALA A 62 -2.96 -3.97 -14.61
C ALA A 62 -3.24 -2.53 -15.04
N LYS A 63 -4.36 -1.98 -14.57
CA LYS A 63 -4.78 -0.58 -14.74
C LYS A 63 -4.44 0.21 -13.50
N TYR A 64 -3.97 1.42 -13.67
CA TYR A 64 -3.55 2.31 -12.58
C TYR A 64 -4.29 3.64 -12.71
N ASP A 65 -4.73 4.19 -11.58
CA ASP A 65 -5.20 5.58 -11.49
C ASP A 65 -4.02 6.50 -11.07
N ALA A 66 -4.28 7.51 -10.23
CA ALA A 66 -3.26 8.43 -9.73
C ALA A 66 -2.17 7.75 -8.87
N GLY A 67 -2.50 6.60 -8.27
CA GLY A 67 -1.68 5.91 -7.26
C GLY A 67 -0.55 5.01 -7.81
N PRO A 68 0.27 4.43 -6.91
CA PRO A 68 1.20 3.33 -7.20
C PRO A 68 0.52 2.02 -7.55
N GLU A 69 -0.65 1.82 -6.95
CA GLU A 69 -1.29 0.52 -6.88
C GLU A 69 -2.17 0.28 -8.11
N PRO A 70 -2.17 -0.95 -8.65
CA PRO A 70 -3.12 -1.32 -9.67
C PRO A 70 -4.53 -1.35 -9.08
N VAL A 71 -5.48 -0.79 -9.82
CA VAL A 71 -6.90 -0.67 -9.44
C VAL A 71 -7.70 -1.87 -9.94
N ASN A 72 -7.30 -2.43 -11.08
CA ASN A 72 -7.97 -3.56 -11.73
C ASN A 72 -7.00 -4.28 -12.68
N GLY A 73 -7.30 -5.51 -13.07
CA GLY A 73 -6.54 -6.28 -14.06
C GLY A 73 -5.23 -6.80 -13.49
N PHE A 74 -5.19 -7.06 -12.19
CA PHE A 74 -4.02 -7.64 -11.56
C PHE A 74 -4.41 -8.71 -10.55
N TYR A 75 -3.51 -9.66 -10.29
CA TYR A 75 -3.57 -10.46 -9.08
C TYR A 75 -2.18 -10.75 -8.50
N VAL A 76 -2.15 -10.96 -7.19
CA VAL A 76 -1.03 -11.54 -6.46
C VAL A 76 -1.59 -12.61 -5.52
N LEU A 77 -1.08 -13.83 -5.63
CA LEU A 77 -1.45 -14.97 -4.81
C LEU A 77 -0.19 -15.48 -4.11
N VAL A 78 -0.25 -15.63 -2.79
CA VAL A 78 0.81 -16.25 -1.99
C VAL A 78 0.26 -17.51 -1.36
N MET A 79 0.98 -18.61 -1.56
CA MET A 79 0.73 -19.88 -0.89
C MET A 79 1.89 -20.26 0.02
N VAL A 80 1.59 -20.94 1.13
CA VAL A 80 2.56 -21.51 2.06
C VAL A 80 2.18 -22.98 2.25
N ASP A 81 3.09 -23.90 1.96
CA ASP A 81 2.87 -25.35 2.09
C ASP A 81 1.57 -25.85 1.43
N LEU A 82 1.31 -25.32 0.22
CA LEU A 82 0.11 -25.57 -0.58
C LEU A 82 -1.19 -24.96 -0.03
N GLU A 83 -1.14 -24.14 1.03
CA GLU A 83 -2.27 -23.39 1.60
C GLU A 83 -2.28 -21.94 1.12
N ILE A 84 -3.47 -21.39 0.80
CA ILE A 84 -3.59 -20.01 0.34
C ILE A 84 -3.49 -19.06 1.53
N SER A 85 -2.44 -18.24 1.55
CA SER A 85 -2.13 -17.30 2.63
C SER A 85 -2.41 -15.83 2.29
N LEU A 86 -2.38 -15.44 1.02
CA LEU A 86 -2.71 -14.07 0.60
C LEU A 86 -3.29 -14.08 -0.82
N VAL A 87 -4.35 -13.32 -1.01
CA VAL A 87 -5.00 -13.08 -2.31
C VAL A 87 -5.22 -11.58 -2.44
N LEU A 88 -4.68 -10.97 -3.49
CA LEU A 88 -4.87 -9.57 -3.83
C LEU A 88 -5.30 -9.45 -5.30
N GLY A 89 -6.24 -8.54 -5.58
CA GLY A 89 -6.69 -8.20 -6.93
C GLY A 89 -7.76 -9.14 -7.51
N ASP A 90 -7.95 -9.05 -8.83
CA ASP A 90 -9.02 -9.68 -9.61
C ASP A 90 -8.65 -11.13 -9.98
N ILE A 91 -8.73 -12.03 -8.99
CA ILE A 91 -8.41 -13.46 -9.18
C ILE A 91 -9.48 -14.22 -9.97
N ASP A 92 -10.69 -13.66 -10.09
CA ASP A 92 -11.89 -14.42 -10.47
C ASP A 92 -11.95 -14.81 -11.96
N GLU A 93 -10.99 -14.37 -12.79
CA GLU A 93 -11.03 -14.58 -14.25
C GLU A 93 -10.12 -15.71 -14.78
N GLU A 94 -9.20 -16.29 -13.99
CA GLU A 94 -8.32 -17.37 -14.49
C GLU A 94 -8.72 -18.80 -14.04
N PRO A 95 -8.76 -19.78 -14.96
CA PRO A 95 -9.12 -21.17 -14.63
C PRO A 95 -8.07 -21.86 -13.74
N VAL A 96 -6.85 -21.35 -13.69
CA VAL A 96 -5.74 -21.89 -12.89
C VAL A 96 -5.92 -21.55 -11.41
N THR A 97 -6.32 -20.32 -11.09
CA THR A 97 -6.52 -19.84 -9.71
C THR A 97 -7.82 -20.35 -9.10
N GLN A 98 -8.86 -20.56 -9.91
CA GLN A 98 -10.11 -21.18 -9.44
C GLN A 98 -9.93 -22.63 -8.98
N LYS A 99 -8.95 -23.36 -9.55
CA LYS A 99 -8.59 -24.70 -9.06
C LYS A 99 -8.01 -24.64 -7.65
N PHE A 100 -7.06 -23.73 -7.39
CA PHE A 100 -6.44 -23.56 -6.08
C PHE A 100 -7.48 -23.20 -5.00
N ARG A 101 -8.39 -22.24 -5.25
CA ARG A 101 -9.44 -21.89 -4.26
C ARG A 101 -10.41 -23.03 -3.94
N LYS A 102 -10.66 -23.95 -4.87
CA LYS A 102 -11.59 -25.08 -4.66
C LYS A 102 -10.98 -26.24 -3.88
N THR A 103 -9.66 -26.40 -3.96
CA THR A 103 -8.96 -27.56 -3.39
C THR A 103 -8.20 -27.24 -2.12
N THR A 104 -7.97 -25.97 -1.82
CA THR A 104 -7.04 -25.53 -0.79
C THR A 104 -7.74 -24.70 0.29
N PRO A 105 -7.51 -24.98 1.58
CA PRO A 105 -8.01 -24.13 2.66
C PRO A 105 -7.45 -22.71 2.52
N VAL A 106 -8.33 -21.71 2.66
CA VAL A 106 -7.99 -20.29 2.58
C VAL A 106 -7.85 -19.76 3.99
N ALA A 107 -6.64 -19.31 4.36
CA ALA A 107 -6.42 -18.65 5.64
C ALA A 107 -7.21 -17.33 5.69
N LYS A 108 -7.70 -16.95 6.88
CA LYS A 108 -8.32 -15.64 7.06
C LYS A 108 -7.22 -14.58 7.07
N VAL A 109 -7.19 -13.74 6.04
CA VAL A 109 -6.20 -12.67 5.88
C VAL A 109 -6.85 -11.34 6.22
N SER A 110 -6.12 -10.48 6.94
CA SER A 110 -6.51 -9.10 7.19
C SER A 110 -5.34 -8.17 6.89
N LEU A 111 -5.59 -7.06 6.20
CA LEU A 111 -4.60 -6.00 6.03
C LEU A 111 -4.34 -5.34 7.40
N ILE A 112 -3.09 -5.39 7.86
CA ILE A 112 -2.71 -4.84 9.18
C ILE A 112 -2.27 -3.38 9.03
N SER A 113 -1.46 -3.07 8.02
CA SER A 113 -0.97 -1.71 7.75
C SER A 113 -0.66 -1.51 6.27
N ARG A 114 -0.70 -0.24 5.84
CA ARG A 114 -0.29 0.21 4.51
C ARG A 114 0.63 1.41 4.68
N GLN A 115 1.81 1.34 4.08
CA GLN A 115 2.78 2.43 4.08
C GLN A 115 3.11 2.81 2.64
N GLU A 116 3.09 4.11 2.35
CA GLU A 116 3.32 4.65 1.01
C GLU A 116 4.33 5.79 1.08
N HIS A 117 5.41 5.68 0.34
CA HIS A 117 6.43 6.73 0.30
C HIS A 117 6.17 7.67 -0.88
N CYS A 118 5.92 8.94 -0.58
CA CYS A 118 5.59 9.96 -1.57
C CYS A 118 6.62 11.10 -1.53
N SER A 119 7.41 11.27 -2.59
CA SER A 119 8.42 12.34 -2.68
C SER A 119 8.17 13.27 -3.87
N GLY A 120 8.41 14.57 -3.69
CA GLY A 120 8.43 15.58 -4.74
C GLY A 120 7.08 16.16 -5.18
N ASN A 121 5.94 15.65 -4.71
CA ASN A 121 4.62 16.21 -4.99
C ASN A 121 3.99 16.85 -3.74
N THR A 122 3.39 18.03 -3.90
CA THR A 122 2.69 18.77 -2.83
C THR A 122 1.25 18.28 -2.63
N LEU A 123 0.78 17.40 -3.51
CA LEU A 123 -0.55 16.83 -3.49
C LEU A 123 -0.46 15.31 -3.62
N TYR A 124 -1.06 14.61 -2.68
CA TYR A 124 -1.18 13.17 -2.67
C TYR A 124 -2.65 12.78 -2.60
N SER A 125 -3.07 11.85 -3.45
CA SER A 125 -4.45 11.37 -3.51
C SER A 125 -4.44 9.85 -3.53
N THR A 126 -5.22 9.24 -2.64
CA THR A 126 -5.40 7.80 -2.57
C THR A 126 -6.85 7.48 -2.22
N LYS A 127 -7.20 6.20 -2.30
CA LYS A 127 -8.48 5.66 -1.84
C LYS A 127 -8.23 4.73 -0.66
N ALA A 128 -9.05 4.83 0.38
CA ALA A 128 -8.92 4.01 1.57
C ALA A 128 -10.29 3.55 2.07
N GLN A 129 -10.36 2.31 2.54
CA GLN A 129 -11.51 1.75 3.23
C GLN A 129 -11.11 1.56 4.70
N PHE A 130 -11.82 2.21 5.63
CA PHE A 130 -11.45 2.19 7.05
C PHE A 130 -12.05 1.01 7.83
N SER A 131 -12.95 0.24 7.20
CA SER A 131 -13.50 -1.01 7.73
C SER A 131 -13.79 -2.01 6.63
N ASP A 132 -13.76 -3.31 6.95
CA ASP A 132 -13.99 -4.39 5.98
C ASP A 132 -15.35 -4.29 5.27
N THR A 133 -16.34 -3.67 5.91
CA THR A 133 -17.71 -3.49 5.40
C THR A 133 -18.04 -2.04 5.04
N GLY A 134 -17.10 -1.11 5.23
CA GLY A 134 -17.29 0.32 5.00
C GLY A 134 -17.22 0.69 3.53
N ILE A 135 -17.51 1.95 3.22
CA ILE A 135 -17.32 2.44 1.85
C ILE A 135 -15.86 2.83 1.61
N VAL A 136 -15.48 2.91 0.34
CA VAL A 136 -14.18 3.42 -0.06
C VAL A 136 -14.24 4.95 -0.09
N HIS A 137 -13.36 5.60 0.66
CA HIS A 137 -13.25 7.06 0.73
C HIS A 137 -12.10 7.58 -0.12
N ASP A 138 -12.28 8.79 -0.65
CA ASP A 138 -11.21 9.53 -1.29
C ASP A 138 -10.40 10.28 -0.23
N VAL A 139 -9.12 9.94 -0.08
CA VAL A 139 -8.19 10.60 0.84
C VAL A 139 -7.24 11.49 0.03
N LEU A 140 -7.22 12.78 0.35
CA LEU A 140 -6.34 13.76 -0.27
C LEU A 140 -5.47 14.41 0.80
N ILE A 141 -4.16 14.34 0.63
CA ILE A 141 -3.17 15.00 1.49
C ILE A 141 -2.53 16.10 0.66
N ARG A 142 -2.60 17.33 1.15
CA ARG A 142 -1.96 18.49 0.54
C ARG A 142 -0.93 19.07 1.49
N PHE A 143 0.30 19.17 1.03
CA PHE A 143 1.39 19.82 1.72
C PHE A 143 1.92 20.96 0.86
N GLY A 144 1.73 22.21 1.27
CA GLY A 144 2.23 23.32 0.47
C GLY A 144 1.93 24.69 1.04
N ARG A 145 2.28 25.71 0.27
CA ARG A 145 1.91 27.10 0.56
C ARG A 145 0.49 27.33 0.09
N GLU A 146 -0.34 27.87 0.98
CA GLU A 146 -1.66 28.35 0.60
C GLU A 146 -1.50 29.69 -0.13
N ASN A 147 -2.30 29.94 -1.17
CA ASN A 147 -2.28 31.18 -1.98
C ASN A 147 -2.67 32.44 -1.17
N GLU A 148 -2.87 32.33 0.14
CA GLU A 148 -3.31 33.39 1.06
C GLU A 148 -2.15 34.12 1.76
N GLY A 149 -1.01 34.33 1.08
CA GLY A 149 0.09 35.13 1.64
C GLY A 149 0.80 34.55 2.88
N LEU A 150 0.53 33.28 3.23
CA LEU A 150 1.18 32.61 4.36
C LEU A 150 2.63 32.25 4.00
N LYS A 151 3.60 32.77 4.76
CA LYS A 151 5.03 32.46 4.57
C LYS A 151 5.39 30.99 4.87
N HIS A 152 4.55 30.26 5.58
CA HIS A 152 4.85 28.92 6.11
C HIS A 152 4.01 27.82 5.43
N PRO A 153 4.54 26.60 5.30
CA PRO A 153 3.79 25.47 4.75
C PRO A 153 2.60 25.07 5.64
N VAL A 154 1.59 24.49 5.01
CA VAL A 154 0.35 23.99 5.62
C VAL A 154 0.16 22.54 5.18
N LEU A 155 -0.14 21.65 6.13
CA LEU A 155 -0.63 20.30 5.86
C LEU A 155 -2.14 20.32 5.95
N SER A 156 -2.81 19.83 4.91
CA SER A 156 -4.26 19.67 4.89
C SER A 156 -4.59 18.24 4.46
N VAL A 157 -5.46 17.57 5.23
CA VAL A 157 -5.97 16.25 4.88
C VAL A 157 -7.47 16.36 4.65
N TYR A 158 -7.92 15.78 3.55
CA TYR A 158 -9.31 15.74 3.16
C TYR A 158 -9.76 14.29 3.03
N ILE A 159 -10.98 14.01 3.50
CA ILE A 159 -11.69 12.76 3.29
C ILE A 159 -13.00 13.12 2.58
N ASP A 160 -13.25 12.53 1.41
CA ASP A 160 -14.41 12.83 0.57
C ASP A 160 -14.62 14.32 0.34
N LYS A 161 -13.53 15.03 0.02
CA LYS A 161 -13.47 16.48 -0.21
C LYS A 161 -13.75 17.34 1.04
N LYS A 162 -13.99 16.75 2.21
CA LYS A 162 -14.12 17.46 3.49
C LYS A 162 -12.78 17.54 4.19
N THR A 163 -12.35 18.73 4.60
CA THR A 163 -11.12 18.91 5.37
C THR A 163 -11.29 18.32 6.77
N VAL A 164 -10.52 17.29 7.09
CA VAL A 164 -10.53 16.65 8.41
C VAL A 164 -9.39 17.16 9.28
N ILE A 165 -8.26 17.54 8.68
CA ILE A 165 -7.08 18.05 9.39
C ILE A 165 -6.53 19.22 8.61
N ARG A 166 -6.18 20.30 9.33
CA ARG A 166 -5.47 21.44 8.77
C ARG A 166 -4.49 21.99 9.80
N VAL A 167 -3.21 21.76 9.55
CA VAL A 167 -2.14 22.25 10.43
C VAL A 167 -1.38 23.37 9.73
N LYS A 168 -1.46 24.56 10.32
CA LYS A 168 -0.84 25.78 9.81
C LYS A 168 0.54 25.98 10.41
N ARG A 169 1.36 26.78 9.72
CA ARG A 169 2.66 27.24 10.22
C ARG A 169 3.62 26.10 10.55
N LEU A 170 3.68 25.11 9.67
CA LEU A 170 4.58 23.99 9.85
C LEU A 170 6.03 24.47 9.87
N GLN A 171 6.74 24.12 10.93
CA GLN A 171 8.18 24.35 11.05
C GLN A 171 8.96 23.11 10.60
N TRP A 172 10.26 23.30 10.39
CA TRP A 172 11.19 22.18 10.24
C TRP A 172 11.08 21.29 11.50
N ASN A 173 10.92 19.96 11.35
CA ASN A 173 10.65 19.00 12.44
C ASN A 173 9.19 18.91 12.97
N PHE A 174 8.19 19.25 12.16
CA PHE A 174 6.77 19.07 12.52
C PHE A 174 6.32 17.61 12.60
N ARG A 175 6.35 17.03 13.79
CA ARG A 175 5.66 15.77 14.10
C ARG A 175 4.35 16.04 14.84
N GLY A 176 3.36 15.20 14.62
CA GLY A 176 2.10 15.29 15.35
C GLY A 176 1.14 14.18 14.96
N ASN A 177 0.05 14.12 15.71
CA ASN A 177 -1.01 13.15 15.51
C ASN A 177 -2.37 13.76 15.84
N GLN A 178 -3.41 13.23 15.21
CA GLN A 178 -4.79 13.61 15.47
C GLN A 178 -5.72 12.45 15.15
N THR A 179 -6.57 12.11 16.10
CA THR A 179 -7.66 11.16 15.88
C THR A 179 -8.82 11.85 15.17
N ILE A 180 -9.30 11.23 14.11
CA ILE A 180 -10.50 11.65 13.36
C ILE A 180 -11.54 10.54 13.40
N PHE A 181 -12.79 10.89 13.10
CA PHE A 181 -13.87 9.92 12.97
C PHE A 181 -14.29 9.78 11.51
N VAL A 182 -14.20 8.55 10.98
CA VAL A 182 -14.65 8.19 9.63
C VAL A 182 -15.57 7.01 9.74
N ASP A 183 -16.80 7.12 9.23
CA ASP A 183 -17.84 6.08 9.34
C ASP A 183 -18.08 5.59 10.78
N GLY A 184 -17.94 6.48 11.76
CA GLY A 184 -18.08 6.14 13.18
C GLY A 184 -16.88 5.40 13.80
N LEU A 185 -15.81 5.17 13.03
CA LEU A 185 -14.55 4.62 13.51
C LEU A 185 -13.55 5.72 13.86
N SER A 186 -12.82 5.53 14.96
CA SER A 186 -11.66 6.33 15.32
C SER A 186 -10.45 5.91 14.49
N VAL A 187 -9.91 6.85 13.72
CA VAL A 187 -8.70 6.68 12.91
C VAL A 187 -7.65 7.66 13.42
N ASP A 188 -6.50 7.13 13.82
CA ASP A 188 -5.37 7.94 14.27
C ASP A 188 -4.53 8.34 13.06
N LEU A 189 -4.50 9.63 12.76
CA LEU A 189 -3.61 10.17 11.75
C LEU A 189 -2.33 10.66 12.42
N MET A 190 -1.17 10.21 11.93
CA MET A 190 0.15 10.64 12.39
C MET A 190 0.95 11.21 11.23
N TRP A 191 1.83 12.17 11.51
CA TRP A 191 2.73 12.74 10.52
C TRP A 191 4.09 13.08 11.14
N ASP A 192 5.17 12.89 10.37
CA ASP A 192 6.56 13.16 10.79
C ASP A 192 7.40 13.63 9.57
N PRO A 193 8.38 14.53 9.75
CA PRO A 193 9.35 14.91 8.72
C PRO A 193 10.53 13.95 8.67
N THR A 194 10.28 12.75 8.16
CA THR A 194 11.33 11.86 7.69
C THR A 194 11.58 12.14 6.20
N LEU A 195 12.55 13.02 5.91
CA LEU A 195 13.25 13.23 4.63
C LEU A 195 12.40 13.44 3.35
N VAL A 196 12.27 14.70 2.91
CA VAL A 196 11.87 15.09 1.53
C VAL A 196 10.66 14.29 0.99
N GLY A 197 9.62 14.21 1.81
CA GLY A 197 8.39 13.50 1.53
C GLY A 197 7.67 13.35 2.84
N GLY A 198 6.77 14.27 3.17
CA GLY A 198 6.05 14.23 4.44
C GLY A 198 5.37 12.87 4.58
N GLU A 199 5.72 12.14 5.63
CA GLU A 199 5.12 10.85 5.94
C GLU A 199 3.80 11.11 6.67
N VAL A 200 2.72 10.49 6.19
CA VAL A 200 1.43 10.49 6.88
C VAL A 200 0.98 9.05 6.97
N VAL A 201 0.89 8.55 8.21
CA VAL A 201 0.44 7.20 8.50
C VAL A 201 -0.95 7.31 9.13
N ALA A 202 -1.90 6.55 8.58
CA ALA A 202 -3.22 6.38 9.19
C ALA A 202 -3.26 4.99 9.84
N GLU A 203 -3.35 4.94 11.17
CA GLU A 203 -3.53 3.71 11.92
C GLU A 203 -4.96 3.64 12.49
N ARG A 204 -5.51 2.43 12.52
CA ARG A 204 -6.78 2.18 13.18
C ARG A 204 -6.52 1.97 14.67
N SER A 205 -7.18 2.76 15.52
CA SER A 205 -7.17 2.49 16.95
C SER A 205 -7.90 1.16 17.20
N ARG A 206 -7.26 0.26 17.96
CA ARG A 206 -7.77 -1.09 18.28
C ARG A 206 -9.07 -1.04 19.08
#